data_AF-A0A6B3NRN8-F1
#
_entry.id   AF-A0A6B3NRN8-F1
#
_cell.length_a   1.000
_cell.length_b   1.000
_cell.length_c   1.000
_cell.angle_alpha   90.00
_cell.angle_beta   90.00
_cell.angle_gamma   90.00
#
_symmetry.space_group_name_H-M   'P 1'
#
loop_
_entity.id
_entity.type
_entity.pdbx_description
1 polymer ?
#
loop_
_entity_poly.entity_id
_entity_poly.type
_entity_poly.pdbx_seq_one_letter_code
_entity_poly.pdbx_strand_id
1 'polypeptide(L)'
;VPLQDMLRGLIAFFDLPMSDFARGPEDQAMLQAKGYHLAPMICYEVVYPELAASLAAKSDILLTISNDTWFGKSIGPIQHLQMAQMRALEAGRWMIRATNNGVTGLIDPFGKISAQIPQFERAILYGEVVPMQGLTPYLQWRSWPMAIVCVLLFGWALLASRIAKTV
;
A
#
# COMPACT_ATOMS: atom_id res chain seq x y z
N VAL A 1 19.51 0.29 -11.82
CA VAL A 1 20.68 -0.65 -11.86
C VAL A 1 21.40 -0.61 -10.51
N PRO A 2 21.96 -1.70 -9.95
CA PRO A 2 22.82 -1.60 -8.75
C PRO A 2 23.97 -0.61 -9.00
N LEU A 3 24.29 0.26 -8.03
CA LEU A 3 25.34 1.31 -8.15
C LEU A 3 25.11 2.34 -9.28
N GLN A 4 23.85 2.57 -9.67
CA GLN A 4 23.47 3.51 -10.73
C GLN A 4 24.03 4.92 -10.56
N ASP A 5 24.15 5.41 -9.33
CA ASP A 5 24.71 6.74 -9.06
C ASP A 5 26.20 6.85 -9.47
N MET A 6 26.94 5.74 -9.43
CA MET A 6 28.35 5.70 -9.86
C MET A 6 28.51 5.44 -11.37
N LEU A 7 27.57 4.72 -11.98
CA LEU A 7 27.65 4.26 -13.38
C LEU A 7 26.95 5.18 -14.39
N ARG A 8 26.24 6.22 -13.90
CA ARG A 8 25.40 7.11 -14.73
C ARG A 8 26.16 7.75 -15.91
N GLY A 9 27.40 8.17 -15.71
CA GLY A 9 28.23 8.76 -16.76
C GLY A 9 28.69 7.78 -17.83
N LEU A 10 28.88 6.51 -17.46
CA LEU A 10 29.31 5.44 -18.37
C LEU A 10 28.13 4.90 -19.18
N ILE A 11 26.92 4.88 -18.61
CA ILE A 11 25.69 4.41 -19.26
C ILE A 11 25.21 5.43 -20.32
N ALA A 12 25.38 6.74 -20.07
CA ALA A 12 25.08 7.78 -21.06
C ALA A 12 25.97 7.70 -22.32
N PHE A 13 27.19 7.16 -22.21
CA PHE A 13 28.09 6.94 -23.34
C PHE A 13 27.63 5.82 -24.28
N PHE A 14 26.85 4.85 -23.79
CA PHE A 14 26.40 3.68 -24.57
C PHE A 14 25.00 3.82 -25.18
N ASP A 15 24.33 4.97 -25.02
CA ASP A 15 23.01 5.28 -25.59
C ASP A 15 21.97 4.16 -25.40
N LEU A 16 22.04 3.46 -24.27
CA LEU A 16 21.08 2.43 -23.90
C LEU A 16 19.76 3.13 -23.53
N PRO A 17 18.64 2.84 -24.22
CA PRO A 17 17.37 3.50 -23.94
C PRO A 17 16.90 3.13 -22.53
N MET A 18 17.03 4.07 -21.61
CA MET A 18 16.59 3.96 -20.23
C MET A 18 15.35 4.82 -20.05
N SER A 19 14.16 4.21 -20.18
CA SER A 19 12.96 4.76 -19.55
C SER A 19 13.08 4.45 -18.05
N ASP A 20 13.85 5.25 -17.32
CA ASP A 20 14.12 4.96 -15.91
C ASP A 20 13.38 5.90 -14.97
N PHE A 21 12.85 5.32 -13.89
CA PHE A 21 12.20 6.05 -12.83
C PHE A 21 13.21 6.34 -11.71
N ALA A 22 13.09 7.49 -11.06
CA ALA A 22 13.83 7.79 -9.84
C ALA A 22 12.90 7.68 -8.62
N ARG A 23 13.46 7.29 -7.47
CA ARG A 23 12.73 7.27 -6.20
C ARG A 23 12.29 8.69 -5.83
N GLY A 24 11.03 8.83 -5.41
CA GLY A 24 10.53 10.10 -4.89
C GLY A 24 11.14 10.45 -3.51
N PRO A 25 11.07 11.73 -3.10
CA PRO A 25 11.46 12.13 -1.74
C PRO A 25 10.64 11.40 -0.66
N GLU A 26 11.19 11.25 0.55
CA GLU A 26 10.49 10.61 1.67
C GLU A 26 9.52 11.55 2.40
N ASP A 27 9.72 12.87 2.28
CA ASP A 27 8.97 13.94 2.95
C ASP A 27 7.89 14.57 2.05
N GLN A 28 7.18 13.74 1.29
CA GLN A 28 6.12 14.22 0.40
C GLN A 28 4.89 14.70 1.18
N ALA A 29 4.36 15.85 0.76
CA ALA A 29 3.07 16.35 1.22
C ALA A 29 1.92 15.50 0.68
N MET A 30 0.83 15.40 1.46
CA MET A 30 -0.41 14.78 0.98
C MET A 30 -1.03 15.60 -0.15
N LEU A 31 -1.74 14.92 -1.06
CA LEU A 31 -2.53 15.61 -2.06
C LEU A 31 -3.70 16.32 -1.37
N GLN A 32 -4.02 17.53 -1.82
CA GLN A 32 -5.15 18.30 -1.31
C GLN A 32 -6.24 18.41 -2.37
N ALA A 33 -7.45 17.98 -2.03
CA ALA A 33 -8.61 18.12 -2.90
C ALA A 33 -9.83 18.44 -2.05
N LYS A 34 -10.59 19.47 -2.46
CA LYS A 34 -11.81 19.94 -1.76
C LYS A 34 -11.59 20.24 -0.26
N GLY A 35 -10.37 20.61 0.13
CA GLY A 35 -10.00 20.89 1.52
C GLY A 35 -9.64 19.67 2.38
N TYR A 36 -9.58 18.47 1.78
CA TYR A 36 -9.20 17.23 2.45
C TYR A 36 -7.83 16.74 2.00
N HIS A 37 -7.17 15.98 2.86
CA HIS A 37 -5.89 15.33 2.60
C HIS A 37 -6.10 13.92 2.06
N LEU A 38 -5.53 13.63 0.90
CA LEU A 38 -5.53 12.31 0.27
C LEU A 38 -4.13 11.72 0.36
N ALA A 39 -4.03 10.48 0.83
CA ALA A 39 -2.80 9.71 0.84
C ALA A 39 -2.63 8.97 -0.50
N PRO A 40 -1.75 9.44 -1.41
CA PRO A 40 -1.53 8.78 -2.69
C PRO A 40 -0.65 7.54 -2.50
N MET A 41 -1.02 6.44 -3.15
CA MET A 41 -0.21 5.23 -3.28
C MET A 41 -0.22 4.79 -4.74
N ILE A 42 0.95 4.73 -5.36
CA ILE A 42 1.09 4.39 -6.76
C ILE A 42 1.31 2.89 -6.91
N CYS A 43 0.44 2.25 -7.68
CA CYS A 43 0.52 0.85 -8.04
C CYS A 43 0.76 -0.04 -6.82
N TYR A 44 1.97 -0.60 -6.69
CA TYR A 44 2.32 -1.60 -5.70
C TYR A 44 2.59 -1.03 -4.31
N GLU A 45 2.69 0.29 -4.14
CA GLU A 45 2.94 0.90 -2.82
C GLU A 45 1.87 0.52 -1.78
N VAL A 46 0.65 0.24 -2.23
CA VAL A 46 -0.48 -0.15 -1.38
C VAL A 46 -0.25 -1.49 -0.65
N VAL A 47 0.67 -2.34 -1.11
CA VAL A 47 0.93 -3.63 -0.45
C VAL A 47 1.88 -3.49 0.74
N TYR A 48 2.60 -2.37 0.86
CA TYR A 48 3.55 -2.14 1.95
C TYR A 48 2.83 -1.53 3.15
N PRO A 49 2.64 -2.31 4.23
CA PRO A 49 1.69 -1.93 5.26
C PRO A 49 2.10 -0.69 6.05
N GLU A 50 3.39 -0.59 6.39
CA GLU A 50 3.93 0.53 7.16
C GLU A 50 3.98 1.83 6.36
N LEU A 51 4.29 1.74 5.06
CA LEU A 51 4.24 2.88 4.15
C LEU A 51 2.81 3.42 4.07
N ALA A 52 1.85 2.55 3.75
CA ALA A 52 0.44 2.93 3.65
C ALA A 52 -0.07 3.54 4.97
N ALA A 53 0.27 2.94 6.11
CA ALA A 53 -0.11 3.47 7.41
C ALA A 53 0.55 4.83 7.72
N SER A 54 1.78 5.09 7.26
CA SER A 54 2.46 6.40 7.44
C SER A 54 1.75 7.53 6.72
N LEU A 55 1.25 7.26 5.52
CA LEU A 55 0.47 8.20 4.73
C LEU A 55 -0.95 8.34 5.32
N ALA A 56 -1.60 7.22 5.64
CA ALA A 56 -2.95 7.17 6.18
C ALA A 56 -3.13 7.94 7.51
N ALA A 57 -2.13 7.90 8.39
CA ALA A 57 -2.18 8.61 9.67
C ALA A 57 -2.26 10.14 9.52
N LYS A 58 -1.92 10.67 8.35
CA LYS A 58 -1.94 12.11 8.04
C LYS A 58 -2.99 12.45 6.98
N SER A 59 -3.91 11.54 6.66
CA SER A 59 -4.89 11.74 5.59
C SER A 59 -6.32 11.46 6.05
N ASP A 60 -7.26 12.05 5.33
CA ASP A 60 -8.69 11.87 5.52
C ASP A 60 -9.25 10.76 4.61
N ILE A 61 -8.59 10.53 3.47
CA ILE A 61 -8.96 9.55 2.44
C ILE A 61 -7.69 8.87 1.92
N LEU A 62 -7.82 7.60 1.50
CA LEU A 62 -6.77 6.87 0.77
C LEU A 62 -7.05 6.94 -0.74
N LEU A 63 -6.00 7.12 -1.54
CA LEU A 63 -6.09 7.11 -2.99
C LEU A 63 -5.02 6.17 -3.53
N THR A 64 -5.43 5.19 -4.33
CA THR A 64 -4.49 4.36 -5.08
C THR A 64 -4.77 4.45 -6.57
N ILE A 65 -3.70 4.74 -7.32
CA ILE A 65 -3.71 4.81 -8.79
C ILE A 65 -2.78 3.72 -9.28
N SER A 66 -3.31 2.75 -10.04
CA SER A 66 -2.54 1.58 -10.49
C SER A 66 -2.70 1.33 -11.98
N ASN A 67 -1.72 0.64 -12.56
CA ASN A 67 -1.86 0.01 -13.86
C ASN A 67 -1.67 -1.50 -13.70
N ASP A 68 -2.76 -2.24 -13.49
CA ASP A 68 -2.71 -3.69 -13.29
C ASP A 68 -2.60 -4.48 -14.62
N THR A 69 -2.39 -3.81 -15.76
CA THR A 69 -2.26 -4.47 -17.07
C THR A 69 -1.12 -5.49 -17.09
N TRP A 70 -0.06 -5.26 -16.31
CA TRP A 70 1.08 -6.17 -16.16
C TRP A 70 0.69 -7.57 -15.68
N PHE A 71 -0.40 -7.70 -14.93
CA PHE A 71 -0.90 -8.99 -14.46
C PHE A 71 -1.85 -9.66 -15.45
N GLY A 72 -2.40 -8.91 -16.41
CA GLY A 72 -3.36 -9.41 -17.40
C GLY A 72 -4.60 -10.08 -16.78
N LYS A 73 -5.21 -11.02 -17.50
CA LYS A 73 -6.36 -11.84 -17.04
C LYS A 73 -5.92 -12.96 -16.11
N SER A 74 -5.21 -12.61 -15.04
CA SER A 74 -4.78 -13.55 -13.99
C SER A 74 -5.43 -13.21 -12.65
N ILE A 75 -5.03 -13.92 -11.60
CA ILE A 75 -5.47 -13.65 -10.22
C ILE A 75 -4.76 -12.45 -9.58
N GLY A 76 -3.70 -11.93 -10.21
CA GLY A 76 -2.87 -10.85 -9.68
C GLY A 76 -3.66 -9.59 -9.27
N PRO A 77 -4.54 -9.04 -10.14
CA PRO A 77 -5.33 -7.85 -9.77
C PRO A 77 -6.27 -8.09 -8.59
N ILE A 78 -6.76 -9.33 -8.43
CA ILE A 78 -7.65 -9.70 -7.32
C ILE A 78 -6.86 -9.78 -5.99
N GLN A 79 -5.67 -10.37 -6.01
CA GLN A 79 -4.78 -10.38 -4.84
C GLN A 79 -4.35 -8.95 -4.47
N HIS A 80 -4.04 -8.13 -5.46
CA HIS A 80 -3.68 -6.73 -5.27
C HIS A 80 -4.84 -5.93 -4.65
N LEU A 81 -6.08 -6.14 -5.13
CA LEU A 81 -7.29 -5.56 -4.55
C LEU A 81 -7.48 -5.97 -3.08
N GLN A 82 -7.29 -7.26 -2.76
CA GLN A 82 -7.46 -7.74 -1.39
C GLN A 82 -6.50 -7.05 -0.41
N MET A 83 -5.26 -6.80 -0.82
CA MET A 83 -4.30 -6.04 -0.01
C MET A 83 -4.71 -4.58 0.15
N ALA A 84 -5.26 -3.97 -0.92
CA ALA A 84 -5.81 -2.62 -0.87
C ALA A 84 -7.01 -2.50 0.08
N GLN A 85 -7.90 -3.50 0.10
CA GLN A 85 -9.00 -3.59 1.07
C GLN A 85 -8.48 -3.62 2.51
N MET A 86 -7.40 -4.35 2.76
CA MET A 86 -6.79 -4.41 4.08
C MET A 86 -6.26 -3.04 4.52
N ARG A 87 -5.69 -2.23 3.62
CA ARG A 87 -5.23 -0.87 3.96
C ARG A 87 -6.38 0.03 4.43
N ALA A 88 -7.54 -0.05 3.76
CA ALA A 88 -8.73 0.71 4.15
C ALA A 88 -9.24 0.30 5.54
N LEU A 89 -9.31 -1.01 5.80
CA LEU A 89 -9.70 -1.58 7.08
C LEU A 89 -8.75 -1.16 8.21
N GLU A 90 -7.45 -1.29 8.00
CA GLU A 90 -6.44 -0.97 9.01
C GLU A 90 -6.40 0.52 9.35
N ALA A 91 -6.57 1.37 8.33
CA ALA A 91 -6.56 2.81 8.50
C ALA A 91 -7.92 3.36 9.01
N GLY A 92 -9.01 2.61 8.88
CA GLY A 92 -10.36 3.13 9.12
C GLY A 92 -10.67 4.31 8.19
N ARG A 93 -10.25 4.20 6.92
CA ARG A 93 -10.37 5.26 5.90
C ARG A 93 -11.04 4.70 4.66
N TRP A 94 -11.86 5.53 4.01
CA TRP A 94 -12.31 5.23 2.65
C TRP A 94 -11.11 5.19 1.70
N MET A 95 -11.12 4.26 0.76
CA MET A 95 -10.14 4.17 -0.32
C MET A 95 -10.80 4.31 -1.69
N ILE A 96 -10.26 5.22 -2.49
CA ILE A 96 -10.54 5.33 -3.92
C ILE A 96 -9.45 4.55 -4.66
N ARG A 97 -9.82 3.46 -5.34
CA ARG A 97 -8.91 2.70 -6.20
C ARG A 97 -9.25 2.94 -7.65
N ALA A 98 -8.35 3.62 -8.36
CA ALA A 98 -8.43 3.85 -9.80
C ALA A 98 -7.37 3.02 -10.53
N THR A 99 -7.81 2.16 -11.44
CA THR A 99 -6.91 1.34 -12.26
C THR A 99 -7.18 1.54 -13.75
N ASN A 100 -6.15 1.32 -14.58
CA ASN A 100 -6.29 1.38 -16.04
C ASN A 100 -7.27 0.31 -16.59
N ASN A 101 -7.04 -0.96 -16.26
CA ASN A 101 -7.88 -2.08 -16.70
C ASN A 101 -8.08 -3.17 -15.63
N GLY A 102 -7.57 -2.93 -14.41
CA GLY A 102 -7.75 -3.81 -13.26
C GLY A 102 -9.06 -3.54 -12.55
N VAL A 103 -9.12 -3.89 -11.26
CA VAL A 103 -10.32 -3.64 -10.45
C VAL A 103 -10.32 -2.20 -9.95
N THR A 104 -11.17 -1.37 -10.55
CA THR A 104 -11.47 -0.01 -10.11
C THR A 104 -12.68 -0.03 -9.18
N GLY A 105 -12.58 0.60 -8.02
CA GLY A 105 -13.60 0.52 -6.98
C GLY A 105 -13.42 1.50 -5.83
N LEU A 106 -14.48 1.62 -5.03
CA LEU A 106 -14.51 2.35 -3.77
C LEU A 106 -14.58 1.35 -2.62
N ILE A 107 -13.68 1.49 -1.65
CA ILE A 107 -13.58 0.59 -0.50
C ILE A 107 -13.89 1.40 0.76
N ASP A 108 -14.80 0.89 1.58
CA ASP A 108 -15.21 1.52 2.82
C ASP A 108 -14.17 1.34 3.95
N PRO A 109 -14.32 2.05 5.10
CA PRO A 109 -13.43 1.93 6.26
C PRO A 109 -13.39 0.55 6.92
N PHE A 110 -14.27 -0.38 6.52
CA PHE A 110 -14.30 -1.77 6.99
C PHE A 110 -13.67 -2.72 5.97
N GLY A 111 -13.03 -2.20 4.93
CA GLY A 111 -12.40 -2.98 3.87
C GLY A 111 -13.39 -3.62 2.89
N LYS A 112 -14.66 -3.22 2.88
CA LYS A 112 -15.67 -3.76 1.95
C LYS A 112 -15.74 -2.92 0.68
N ILE A 113 -15.95 -3.59 -0.45
CA ILE A 113 -16.14 -2.92 -1.72
C ILE A 113 -17.57 -2.36 -1.75
N SER A 114 -17.69 -1.04 -1.75
CA SER A 114 -18.96 -0.32 -1.80
C SER A 114 -19.46 -0.15 -3.25
N ALA A 115 -18.54 0.02 -4.20
CA ALA A 115 -18.83 0.11 -5.61
C ALA A 115 -17.62 -0.37 -6.44
N GLN A 116 -17.87 -1.01 -7.57
CA GLN A 116 -16.83 -1.50 -8.48
C GLN A 116 -17.33 -1.53 -9.92
N ILE A 117 -16.40 -1.44 -10.87
CA ILE A 117 -16.67 -1.66 -12.30
C ILE A 117 -15.96 -2.93 -12.81
N PRO A 118 -16.46 -3.55 -13.90
CA PRO A 118 -15.80 -4.70 -14.52
C PRO A 118 -14.36 -4.38 -14.99
N GLN A 119 -13.49 -5.38 -14.95
CA GLN A 119 -12.13 -5.30 -15.48
C GLN A 119 -12.15 -5.30 -17.02
N PHE A 120 -11.10 -4.76 -17.64
CA PHE A 120 -10.91 -4.74 -19.10
C PHE A 120 -12.00 -4.03 -19.92
N GLU A 121 -12.81 -3.20 -19.27
CA GLU A 121 -13.85 -2.39 -19.91
C GLU A 121 -13.55 -0.90 -19.73
N ARG A 122 -13.87 -0.11 -20.76
CA ARG A 122 -13.83 1.35 -20.65
C ARG A 122 -15.11 1.82 -19.96
N ALA A 123 -14.99 2.17 -18.69
CA ALA A 123 -16.11 2.63 -17.87
C ALA A 123 -15.71 3.80 -16.96
N ILE A 124 -16.72 4.45 -16.37
CA ILE A 124 -16.56 5.49 -15.35
C ILE A 124 -17.33 5.03 -14.12
N LEU A 125 -16.65 4.99 -12.98
CA LEU A 125 -17.28 4.69 -11.69
C LEU A 125 -17.68 6.01 -11.01
N TYR A 126 -18.97 6.17 -10.74
CA TYR A 126 -19.49 7.24 -9.87
C TYR A 126 -19.83 6.65 -8.49
N GLY A 127 -19.55 7.40 -7.44
CA GLY A 127 -19.87 7.01 -6.08
C GLY A 127 -19.45 8.07 -5.08
N GLU A 128 -19.85 7.88 -3.82
CA GLU A 128 -19.58 8.80 -2.73
C GLU A 128 -18.59 8.17 -1.75
N VAL A 129 -17.70 8.99 -1.21
CA VAL A 129 -16.77 8.61 -0.14
C VAL A 129 -16.85 9.65 0.97
N VAL A 130 -16.65 9.22 2.20
CA VAL A 130 -16.72 10.10 3.36
C VAL A 130 -15.30 10.30 3.91
N PRO A 131 -14.80 11.55 4.02
CA PRO A 131 -13.55 11.83 4.72
C PRO A 131 -13.63 11.37 6.17
N MET A 132 -12.58 10.71 6.67
CA MET A 132 -12.56 10.12 8.00
C MET A 132 -11.49 10.78 8.87
N GLN A 133 -11.76 10.91 10.18
CA GLN A 133 -10.85 11.51 11.16
C GLN A 133 -10.46 10.52 12.26
N GLY A 134 -9.52 10.91 13.12
CA GLY A 134 -9.00 10.07 14.21
C GLY A 134 -8.03 9.00 13.74
N LEU A 135 -7.45 8.25 14.68
CA LEU A 135 -6.46 7.20 14.40
C LEU A 135 -6.96 5.86 14.95
N THR A 136 -6.92 4.82 14.11
CA THR A 136 -7.14 3.45 14.57
C THR A 136 -6.00 2.99 15.47
N PRO A 137 -6.22 1.95 16.31
CA PRO A 137 -5.14 1.31 17.08
C PRO A 137 -3.91 0.95 16.24
N TYR A 138 -4.14 0.45 15.02
CA TYR A 138 -3.06 0.09 14.11
C TYR A 138 -2.26 1.32 13.64
N LEU A 139 -2.92 2.45 13.35
CA LEU A 139 -2.20 3.67 12.96
C LEU A 139 -1.38 4.27 14.12
N GLN A 140 -1.79 4.04 15.37
CA GLN A 140 -1.08 4.49 16.57
C GLN A 140 0.15 3.62 16.89
N TRP A 141 -0.03 2.29 16.94
CA TRP A 141 1.02 1.38 17.42
C TRP A 141 1.78 0.65 16.31
N ARG A 142 1.28 0.67 15.07
CA ARG A 142 1.86 -0.06 13.94
C ARG A 142 1.98 -1.55 14.24
N SER A 143 2.97 -2.20 13.63
CA SER A 143 3.31 -3.60 13.87
C SER A 143 4.00 -3.88 15.22
N TRP A 144 4.31 -2.87 16.04
CA TRP A 144 5.05 -3.06 17.30
C TRP A 144 4.42 -4.07 18.28
N PRO A 145 3.10 -4.06 18.54
CA PRO A 145 2.49 -5.04 19.43
C PRO A 145 2.71 -6.48 18.95
N MET A 146 2.61 -6.71 17.64
CA MET A 146 2.86 -8.02 17.05
C MET A 146 4.34 -8.41 17.15
N ALA A 147 5.26 -7.48 16.88
CA ALA A 147 6.69 -7.71 17.00
C ALA A 147 7.08 -8.12 18.44
N ILE A 148 6.50 -7.48 19.46
CA ILE A 148 6.70 -7.83 20.87
C ILE A 148 6.22 -9.26 21.15
N VAL A 149 5.00 -9.62 20.69
CA VAL A 149 4.48 -10.99 20.86
C VAL A 149 5.41 -12.02 20.20
N CYS A 150 5.86 -11.76 18.97
CA CYS A 150 6.79 -12.65 18.28
C CYS A 150 8.09 -12.83 19.07
N VAL A 151 8.71 -11.74 19.56
CA VAL A 151 9.95 -11.81 20.34
C VAL A 151 9.76 -12.60 21.64
N LEU A 152 8.64 -12.40 22.34
CA LEU A 152 8.33 -13.15 23.56
C LEU A 152 8.15 -14.65 23.29
N LEU A 153 7.43 -15.01 22.22
CA LEU A 153 7.24 -16.41 21.82
C LEU A 153 8.56 -17.08 21.41
N PHE A 154 9.41 -16.38 20.65
CA PHE A 154 10.75 -16.87 20.31
C PHE A 154 11.63 -17.04 21.54
N GLY A 155 11.62 -16.08 22.46
CA GLY A 155 12.33 -16.15 23.73
C GLY A 155 11.89 -17.35 24.57
N TRP A 156 10.58 -17.57 24.68
CA TRP A 156 10.00 -18.71 25.38
C TRP A 156 10.42 -20.04 24.76
N ALA A 157 10.32 -20.17 23.43
CA ALA A 157 10.71 -21.38 22.72
C ALA A 157 12.20 -21.71 22.93
N LEU A 158 13.07 -20.70 22.90
CA LEU A 158 14.51 -20.87 23.17
C LEU A 158 14.75 -21.35 24.61
N LEU A 159 14.10 -20.74 25.61
CA LEU A 159 14.22 -21.15 27.01
C LEU A 159 13.72 -22.59 27.22
N ALA A 160 12.55 -22.92 26.70
CA ALA A 160 11.97 -24.26 26.78
C ALA A 160 12.87 -25.32 26.13
N SER A 161 13.46 -25.02 24.97
CA SER A 161 14.39 -25.92 24.28
C SER A 161 15.69 -26.17 25.05
N ARG A 162 16.15 -25.20 25.86
CA ARG A 162 17.33 -25.36 26.72
C ARG A 162 17.01 -26.23 27.92
N ILE A 163 15.87 -26.01 28.57
CA ILE A 163 15.42 -26.81 29.73
C ILE A 163 15.24 -28.28 29.34
N ALA A 164 14.63 -28.56 28.19
CA ALA A 164 14.43 -29.92 27.69
C ALA A 164 15.72 -30.66 27.29
N LYS A 165 16.84 -29.94 27.09
CA LYS A 165 18.16 -30.56 26.83
C LYS A 165 18.97 -30.81 28.10
N THR A 166 18.58 -30.20 29.21
CA THR A 166 19.26 -30.32 30.51
C THR A 166 18.64 -31.35 31.47
N VAL A 167 17.46 -31.88 31.11
CA VAL A 167 16.78 -33.01 31.78
C VAL A 167 16.98 -34.25 30.93
#